data_AF-A0A652L8F0-F1
#
_entry.id   AF-A0A652L8F0-F1
#
_cell.length_a   1.000
_cell.length_b   1.000
_cell.length_c   1.000
_cell.angle_alpha   90.00
_cell.angle_beta   90.00
_cell.angle_gamma   90.00
#
_symmetry.space_group_name_H-M   'P 1'
#
loop_
_entity.id
_entity.type
_entity.pdbx_description
1 polymer ?
#
loop_
_entity_poly.entity_id
_entity_poly.type
_entity_poly.pdbx_seq_one_letter_code
_entity_poly.pdbx_strand_id
1 'polypeptide(L)'
;AIHLAPGDTLLLHTDGLTEAHTHAVTGGEERYGDDALLDFGRELAPTTASDAVGAVRDLLDAFGAGVDDDTAVLAVHAPRPPSEELQ
;
A
#
# COMPACT_ATOMS: atom_id res chain seq x y z
N ALA A 1 -8.31 16.04 11.96
CA ALA A 1 -9.00 15.38 10.82
C ALA A 1 -8.04 15.36 9.65
N ILE A 2 -8.01 14.27 8.88
CA ILE A 2 -7.21 14.18 7.64
C ILE A 2 -8.09 14.70 6.49
N HIS A 3 -7.52 15.49 5.59
CA HIS A 3 -8.19 15.98 4.37
C HIS A 3 -7.49 15.36 3.15
N LEU A 4 -8.28 14.79 2.23
CA LEU A 4 -7.79 14.24 0.96
C LEU A 4 -8.13 15.22 -0.17
N ALA A 5 -7.12 15.77 -0.82
CA ALA A 5 -7.28 16.61 -2.00
C ALA A 5 -7.58 15.75 -3.25
N PRO A 6 -8.14 16.33 -4.32
CA PRO A 6 -8.38 15.59 -5.56
C PRO A 6 -7.10 14.97 -6.14
N GLY A 7 -7.10 13.66 -6.32
CA GLY A 7 -5.96 12.84 -6.75
C GLY A 7 -5.23 12.12 -5.61
N ASP A 8 -5.54 12.44 -4.34
CA ASP A 8 -4.92 11.78 -3.20
C ASP A 8 -5.50 10.38 -2.99
N THR A 9 -4.66 9.49 -2.45
CA THR A 9 -5.05 8.15 -2.01
C THR A 9 -4.57 7.92 -0.58
N LEU A 10 -5.49 7.51 0.28
CA LEU A 10 -5.23 7.07 1.65
C LEU A 10 -5.21 5.54 1.69
N LEU A 11 -4.12 4.97 2.19
CA LEU A 11 -3.98 3.54 2.47
C LEU A 11 -4.04 3.30 3.98
N LEU A 12 -4.90 2.39 4.41
CA LEU A 12 -5.00 1.90 5.79
C LEU A 12 -4.67 0.42 5.78
N HIS A 13 -3.87 -0.03 6.75
CA HIS A 13 -3.40 -1.42 6.83
C HIS A 13 -3.44 -1.93 8.28
N THR A 14 -3.47 -3.25 8.44
CA THR A 14 -3.08 -3.92 9.69
C THR A 14 -1.56 -4.08 9.76
N ASP A 15 -1.07 -4.36 10.97
CA ASP A 15 0.35 -4.60 11.25
C ASP A 15 0.92 -5.81 10.53
N GLY A 16 0.11 -6.80 10.16
CA GLY A 16 0.54 -7.93 9.32
C GLY A 16 1.27 -7.53 8.03
N LEU A 17 0.97 -6.35 7.45
CA LEU A 17 1.71 -5.83 6.28
C LEU A 17 3.14 -5.43 6.63
N THR A 18 3.33 -4.72 7.74
CA THR A 18 4.63 -4.19 8.17
C THR A 18 5.47 -5.23 8.89
N GLU A 19 4.82 -6.22 9.50
CA GLU A 19 5.45 -7.32 10.21
C GLU A 19 5.83 -8.49 9.27
N ALA A 20 5.36 -8.47 8.02
CA ALA A 20 5.70 -9.49 7.02
C ALA A 20 7.21 -9.60 6.80
N HIS A 21 7.68 -10.84 6.68
CA HIS A 21 9.08 -11.16 6.44
C HIS A 21 9.43 -11.02 4.95
N THR A 22 10.45 -10.23 4.65
CA THR A 22 10.89 -9.96 3.27
C THR A 22 11.59 -11.15 2.61
N HIS A 23 11.98 -12.15 3.41
CA HIS A 23 12.60 -13.39 2.96
C HIS A 23 11.80 -14.60 3.42
N ALA A 24 11.56 -15.55 2.51
CA ALA A 24 10.79 -16.77 2.75
C ALA A 24 11.43 -17.78 3.73
N VAL A 25 12.44 -17.37 4.51
CA VAL A 25 12.99 -18.18 5.59
C VAL A 25 12.16 -17.89 6.84
N THR A 26 11.32 -18.85 7.24
CA THR A 26 10.64 -18.84 8.54
C THR A 26 11.65 -18.56 9.65
N GLY A 27 11.53 -17.40 10.31
CA GLY A 27 12.44 -16.94 11.37
C GLY A 27 13.56 -15.96 10.93
N GLY A 28 13.52 -15.43 9.70
CA GLY A 28 14.40 -14.32 9.30
C GLY A 28 14.13 -13.06 10.11
N GLU A 29 15.18 -12.35 10.55
CA GLU A 29 15.03 -11.17 11.43
C GLU A 29 14.47 -9.93 10.72
N GLU A 30 14.50 -9.90 9.38
CA GLU A 30 14.12 -8.73 8.59
C GLU A 30 12.62 -8.72 8.27
N ARG A 31 11.95 -7.66 8.71
CA ARG A 31 10.55 -7.35 8.46
C ARG A 31 10.45 -6.21 7.45
N TYR A 32 9.33 -6.13 6.75
CA TYR A 32 9.11 -5.07 5.76
C TYR A 32 9.19 -3.67 6.38
N GLY A 33 8.47 -3.45 7.49
CA GLY A 33 8.55 -2.24 8.30
C GLY A 33 7.89 -0.99 7.71
N ASP A 34 7.71 0.02 8.56
CA ASP A 34 7.02 1.28 8.21
C ASP A 34 7.78 2.12 7.19
N ASP A 35 9.10 2.20 7.28
CA ASP A 35 9.92 3.02 6.37
C ASP A 35 9.84 2.52 4.93
N ALA A 36 9.90 1.20 4.72
CA ALA A 36 9.76 0.60 3.40
C ALA A 36 8.34 0.78 2.84
N LEU A 37 7.32 0.70 3.71
CA LEU A 37 5.92 0.97 3.32
C LEU A 37 5.72 2.43 2.89
N LEU A 38 6.36 3.37 3.59
CA LEU A 38 6.34 4.79 3.22
C LEU A 38 7.02 5.04 1.87
N ASP A 39 8.17 4.43 1.62
CA ASP A 39 8.89 4.56 0.34
C ASP A 39 8.12 3.91 -0.81
N PHE A 40 7.54 2.73 -0.61
CA PHE A 40 6.62 2.09 -1.55
C PHE A 40 5.43 3.00 -1.90
N GLY A 41 4.80 3.62 -0.90
CA GLY A 41 3.71 4.56 -1.12
C GLY A 41 4.11 5.79 -1.93
N ARG A 42 5.34 6.30 -1.75
CA ARG A 42 5.88 7.42 -2.52
C ARG A 42 6.15 7.05 -3.97
N GLU A 43 6.70 5.86 -4.22
CA GLU A 43 6.97 5.35 -5.57
C GLU A 43 5.67 5.08 -6.34
N LEU A 44 4.62 4.66 -5.64
CA LEU A 44 3.33 4.35 -6.23
C LEU A 44 2.53 5.62 -6.62
N ALA A 45 2.80 6.77 -5.98
CA ALA A 45 2.01 7.98 -6.17
C ALA A 45 2.32 8.71 -7.50
N PRO A 46 1.31 9.30 -8.17
CA PRO A 46 -0.12 9.25 -7.85
C PRO A 46 -0.75 7.91 -8.29
N THR A 47 -1.67 7.39 -7.48
CA THR A 47 -2.35 6.10 -7.74
C THR A 47 -3.83 6.15 -7.39
N THR A 48 -4.60 5.20 -7.89
CA THR A 48 -6.01 5.00 -7.48
C THR A 48 -6.10 4.02 -6.31
N ALA A 49 -7.27 3.92 -5.68
CA ALA A 49 -7.49 2.95 -4.60
C ALA A 49 -7.33 1.49 -5.10
N SER A 50 -7.84 1.20 -6.30
CA SER A 50 -7.75 -0.14 -6.89
C SER A 50 -6.30 -0.51 -7.23
N ASP A 51 -5.57 0.43 -7.82
CA ASP A 51 -4.16 0.20 -8.17
C ASP A 51 -3.29 0.08 -6.91
N ALA A 52 -3.59 0.84 -5.85
CA ALA A 52 -2.94 0.71 -4.55
C ALA A 52 -3.15 -0.68 -3.93
N VAL A 53 -4.40 -1.17 -3.92
CA VAL A 53 -4.70 -2.52 -3.43
C VAL A 53 -4.03 -3.60 -4.29
N GLY A 54 -3.98 -3.41 -5.62
CA GLY A 54 -3.27 -4.31 -6.53
C GLY A 54 -1.78 -4.39 -6.22
N ALA A 55 -1.11 -3.24 -6.11
CA ALA A 55 0.32 -3.19 -5.82
C ALA A 55 0.67 -3.80 -4.46
N VAL A 56 -0.17 -3.62 -3.43
CA VAL A 56 0.04 -4.26 -2.13
C VAL A 56 -0.14 -5.78 -2.20
N ARG A 57 -1.08 -6.28 -3.01
CA ARG A 57 -1.21 -7.73 -3.23
C ARG A 57 0.03 -8.30 -3.90
N ASP A 58 0.54 -7.64 -4.94
CA ASP A 58 1.77 -8.06 -5.62
C ASP A 58 2.99 -8.05 -4.68
N LEU A 59 3.06 -7.07 -3.77
CA LEU A 59 4.08 -6.99 -2.72
C LEU A 59 4.00 -8.19 -1.76
N LEU A 60 2.81 -8.49 -1.25
CA LEU A 60 2.60 -9.64 -0.34
C LEU A 60 2.89 -10.97 -1.04
N ASP A 61 2.50 -11.11 -2.32
CA ASP A 61 2.81 -12.28 -3.13
C ASP A 61 4.33 -12.46 -3.30
N ALA A 62 5.10 -11.36 -3.40
CA ALA A 62 6.55 -11.39 -3.48
C ALA A 62 7.23 -11.86 -2.17
N PHE A 63 6.62 -11.59 -1.01
CA PHE A 63 7.08 -12.12 0.28
C PHE A 63 6.81 -13.62 0.43
N GLY A 64 5.76 -14.13 -0.24
CA GLY A 64 5.41 -15.54 -0.25
C GLY A 64 5.17 -16.10 1.16
N ALA A 65 5.97 -17.08 1.58
CA ALA A 65 5.86 -17.68 2.91
C ALA A 65 6.23 -16.75 4.08
N GLY A 66 6.72 -15.53 3.80
CA GLY A 66 7.00 -14.51 4.80
C GLY A 66 5.76 -13.75 5.31
N VAL A 67 4.60 -13.93 4.68
CA VAL A 67 3.31 -13.40 5.18
C VAL A 67 2.70 -14.44 6.12
N ASP A 68 2.98 -14.30 7.42
CA ASP A 68 2.57 -15.27 8.45
C ASP A 68 1.44 -14.77 9.38
N ASP A 69 1.04 -13.51 9.24
CA ASP A 69 -0.08 -12.90 9.97
C ASP A 69 -1.20 -12.40 9.03
N ASP A 70 -2.41 -12.28 9.58
CA ASP A 70 -3.59 -11.82 8.85
C ASP A 70 -3.43 -10.36 8.41
N THR A 71 -3.29 -10.14 7.11
CA THR A 71 -3.13 -8.81 6.53
C THR A 71 -4.43 -8.30 5.91
N ALA A 72 -4.88 -7.12 6.34
CA ALA A 72 -6.01 -6.41 5.75
C ALA A 72 -5.62 -5.01 5.30
N VAL A 73 -6.13 -4.59 4.15
CA VAL A 73 -5.85 -3.28 3.55
C VAL A 73 -7.13 -2.63 3.02
N LEU A 74 -7.26 -1.33 3.26
CA LEU A 74 -8.32 -0.48 2.75
C LEU A 74 -7.72 0.76 2.09
N ALA A 75 -8.09 1.00 0.83
CA ALA A 75 -7.69 2.21 0.11
C ALA A 75 -8.90 3.10 -0.18
N VAL A 76 -8.73 4.41 0.04
CA VAL A 76 -9.71 5.45 -0.27
C VAL A 76 -9.06 6.48 -1.19
N HIS A 77 -9.61 6.63 -2.39
CA HIS A 77 -9.10 7.57 -3.39
C HIS A 77 -10.08 8.73 -3.57
N ALA A 78 -9.57 9.96 -3.53
CA ALA A 78 -10.31 11.16 -3.89
C ALA A 78 -10.15 11.39 -5.40
N PRO A 79 -11.16 11.12 -6.24
CA PRO A 79 -11.02 11.28 -7.69
C PRO A 79 -10.75 12.73 -8.05
N ARG A 80 -9.90 12.96 -9.06
CA ARG A 80 -9.82 14.28 -9.69
C ARG A 80 -11.16 14.54 -10.40
N PRO A 81 -11.74 15.75 -10.27
CA PRO A 81 -12.84 16.12 -11.15
C PRO A 81 -12.34 15.96 -12.59
N PRO A 82 -13.20 15.50 -13.53
CA PRO A 82 -12.83 15.51 -14.93
C PRO A 82 -12.35 16.91 -15.26
N SER A 83 -11.16 17.00 -15.86
CA SER A 83 -10.62 18.27 -16.32
C SER A 83 -11.74 18.98 -17.10
N GLU A 84 -12.09 20.21 -16.74
CA GLU A 84 -12.81 21.09 -17.66
C GLU A 84 -11.84 21.33 -18.83
N GLU A 85 -11.83 20.42 -19.80
CA GLU A 85 -11.19 20.66 -21.08
C GLU A 85 -11.85 21.91 -21.66
N LEU A 86 -11.05 22.97 -21.78
CA LEU A 86 -11.33 24.26 -22.39
C LEU A 86 -12.49 24.17 -23.40
N GLN A 87 -13.63 24.77 -23.06
CA GLN A 87 -14.58 25.26 -24.06
C GLN A 87 -14.08 26.58 -24.64
#